data_AF-A0A4V1SI69-F1
#
_entry.id   AF-A0A4V1SI69-F1
#
_cell.length_a   1.000
_cell.length_b   1.000
_cell.length_c   1.000
_cell.angle_alpha   90.00
_cell.angle_beta   90.00
_cell.angle_gamma   90.00
#
_symmetry.space_group_name_H-M   'P 1'
#
loop_
_entity.id
_entity.type
_entity.pdbx_description
1 polymer ?
#
loop_
_entity_poly.entity_id
_entity_poly.type
_entity_poly.pdbx_seq_one_letter_code
_entity_poly.pdbx_strand_id
1 'polypeptide(L)'
;MAGEKCEVTLWSSGDGWEFESTCSCEMRSFCPHAAALLDEAGKPKNISRVLDGRPVRSSHAALPSAIGHPVDLADLPHLELTPTFHLAIVREDTETKVVRLLLQALKIPDSGDWVVARPTAIYGEHRISLGGIPGPREHRVDTPQGPLVIRRDIAAEMNAILSLQQAGLASLGGHSQYRFLLGLAGKGKSSGANESGLWFPNPSHGALAEFWPWLRATGAPILESGGWTVTFDGEVGHEIIDLDPENFIYQLEDDGSGWFHLSVGFDVAGKRLDLLPILAQLLERGAMETTLEFPADGHFLHHLEDGRALRLPAARIRRILKQFGALIDPRRFKGSKLRLHPLDAAAIATSDELGIQAPERLAELASKLTNFSGIEKTAQPDGIKAELREYQMAGFHWMQFLARHELHGILADDMGLGKTLQTITHILAEKDSGRSQGKPTLVIAPTSVVPNWR
;
A
#
# COMPACT_ATOMS: atom_id res chain seq x y z
N MET A 1 1.37 34.71 -49.56
CA MET A 1 1.37 34.64 -48.09
C MET A 1 2.79 34.88 -47.62
N ALA A 2 2.97 35.75 -46.63
CA ALA A 2 4.26 36.32 -46.26
C ALA A 2 5.15 35.32 -45.50
N GLY A 3 6.29 34.97 -46.09
CA GLY A 3 7.57 34.77 -45.42
C GLY A 3 7.64 33.77 -44.27
N GLU A 4 7.27 32.52 -44.48
CA GLU A 4 7.70 31.45 -43.57
C GLU A 4 9.23 31.33 -43.62
N LYS A 5 9.86 31.45 -42.45
CA LYS A 5 11.32 31.33 -42.31
C LYS A 5 11.64 29.88 -41.98
N CYS A 6 12.52 29.31 -42.77
CA CYS A 6 12.98 27.94 -42.65
C CYS A 6 14.52 28.02 -42.55
N GLU A 7 15.08 27.43 -41.50
CA GLU A 7 16.51 27.49 -41.18
C GLU A 7 17.07 26.08 -41.02
N VAL A 8 18.23 25.82 -41.61
CA VAL A 8 18.98 24.58 -41.40
C VAL A 8 20.20 24.91 -40.56
N THR A 9 20.30 24.25 -39.41
CA THR A 9 21.47 24.28 -38.54
C THR A 9 22.28 23.02 -38.82
N LEU A 10 23.61 23.16 -38.88
CA LEU A 10 24.52 22.04 -39.04
C LEU A 10 25.67 22.14 -38.05
N TRP A 11 26.20 20.99 -37.66
CA TRP A 11 27.37 20.89 -36.82
C TRP A 11 28.14 19.60 -37.14
N SER A 12 29.43 19.61 -36.87
CA SER A 12 30.27 18.41 -36.98
C SER A 12 30.06 17.52 -35.75
N SER A 13 29.92 16.21 -35.98
CA SER A 13 29.72 15.18 -34.96
C SER A 13 30.53 13.94 -35.34
N GLY A 14 31.66 13.72 -34.67
CA GLY A 14 32.60 12.64 -35.00
C GLY A 14 33.18 12.77 -36.41
N ASP A 15 33.17 11.68 -37.19
CA ASP A 15 33.63 11.64 -38.59
C ASP A 15 32.57 12.15 -39.59
N GLY A 16 31.45 12.70 -39.12
CA GLY A 16 30.31 13.10 -39.93
C GLY A 16 29.83 14.53 -39.65
N TRP A 17 28.88 14.96 -40.48
CA TRP A 17 28.14 16.20 -40.32
C TRP A 17 26.67 15.88 -40.10
N GLU A 18 26.07 16.55 -39.12
CA GLU A 18 24.64 16.44 -38.82
C GLU A 18 23.91 17.71 -39.23
N PHE A 19 22.65 17.55 -39.62
CA PHE A 19 21.79 18.64 -40.11
C PHE A 19 20.43 18.59 -39.42
N GLU A 20 19.91 19.75 -39.04
CA GLU A 20 18.59 19.89 -38.45
C GLU A 20 17.87 21.09 -39.07
N SER A 21 16.65 20.87 -39.56
CA SER A 21 15.81 21.91 -40.14
C SER A 21 14.72 22.35 -39.17
N THR A 22 14.51 23.66 -39.07
CA THR A 22 13.40 24.27 -38.34
C THR A 22 12.60 25.14 -39.30
N CYS A 23 11.28 25.13 -39.15
CA CYS A 23 10.41 25.95 -39.99
C CYS A 23 9.32 26.61 -39.15
N SER A 24 8.98 27.85 -39.50
CA SER A 24 7.96 28.64 -38.78
C SER A 24 6.51 28.25 -39.11
N CYS A 25 6.28 27.21 -39.92
CA CYS A 25 4.94 26.69 -40.24
C CYS A 25 4.41 25.78 -39.12
N GLU A 26 3.10 25.47 -39.16
CA GLU A 26 2.43 24.65 -38.14
C GLU A 26 3.03 23.24 -37.97
N MET A 27 3.56 22.67 -39.05
CA MET A 27 4.18 21.33 -39.08
C MET A 27 5.65 21.31 -38.64
N ARG A 28 6.25 22.49 -38.36
CA ARG A 28 7.62 22.69 -37.87
C ARG A 28 8.67 21.89 -38.67
N SER A 29 9.48 21.06 -38.00
CA SER A 29 10.61 20.34 -38.59
C SER A 29 10.22 19.20 -39.54
N PHE A 30 8.94 18.80 -39.57
CA PHE A 30 8.43 17.73 -40.42
C PHE A 30 7.65 18.25 -41.63
N CYS A 31 7.78 19.54 -41.95
CA CYS A 31 7.05 20.15 -43.05
C CYS A 31 7.76 19.97 -44.40
N PRO A 32 7.02 20.04 -45.52
CA PRO A 32 7.61 20.02 -46.86
C PRO A 32 8.65 21.12 -47.10
N HIS A 33 8.52 22.28 -46.44
CA HIS A 33 9.49 23.38 -46.54
C HIS A 33 10.85 23.02 -45.93
N ALA A 34 10.85 22.30 -44.80
CA ALA A 34 12.04 21.83 -44.11
C ALA A 34 12.77 20.76 -44.95
N ALA A 35 12.01 19.83 -45.55
CA ALA A 35 12.54 18.83 -46.48
C ALA A 35 13.16 19.47 -47.74
N ALA A 36 12.47 20.43 -48.36
CA ALA A 36 12.98 21.15 -49.53
C ALA A 36 14.27 21.94 -49.22
N LEU A 37 14.39 22.50 -48.02
CA LEU A 37 15.60 23.20 -47.60
C LEU A 37 16.78 22.26 -47.38
N LEU A 38 16.56 21.08 -46.80
CA LEU A 38 17.59 20.04 -46.65
C LEU A 38 18.07 19.50 -48.00
N ASP A 39 17.14 19.28 -48.95
CA ASP A 39 17.49 18.84 -50.31
C ASP A 39 18.34 19.89 -51.05
N GLU A 40 17.98 21.17 -50.95
CA GLU A 40 18.76 22.26 -51.53
C GLU A 40 20.15 22.43 -50.86
N ALA A 41 20.22 22.27 -49.55
CA ALA A 41 21.47 22.31 -48.79
C ALA A 41 22.39 21.12 -49.10
N GLY A 42 21.82 19.96 -49.44
CA GLY A 42 22.55 18.74 -49.81
C GLY A 42 23.20 18.77 -51.19
N LYS A 43 22.85 19.75 -52.06
CA LYS A 43 23.46 19.87 -53.39
C LYS A 43 24.96 20.18 -53.27
N PRO A 44 25.87 19.53 -54.04
CA PRO A 44 27.32 19.66 -53.89
C PRO A 44 27.87 21.09 -53.91
N LYS A 45 27.23 21.97 -54.69
CA LYS A 45 27.60 23.40 -54.80
C LYS A 45 27.19 24.23 -53.58
N ASN A 46 26.13 23.81 -52.88
CA ASN A 46 25.59 24.50 -51.73
C ASN A 46 26.22 23.95 -50.46
N ILE A 47 26.38 22.63 -50.33
CA ILE A 47 26.92 22.00 -49.11
C ILE A 47 28.30 22.58 -48.72
N SER A 48 29.19 22.82 -49.69
CA SER A 48 30.48 23.47 -49.44
C SER A 48 30.34 24.88 -48.85
N ARG A 49 29.38 25.67 -49.35
CA ARG A 49 29.11 27.02 -48.83
C ARG A 49 28.51 27.01 -47.43
N VAL A 50 27.61 26.07 -47.16
CA VAL A 50 26.95 25.95 -45.86
C VAL A 50 27.96 25.46 -44.81
N LEU A 51 28.86 24.54 -45.16
CA LEU A 51 30.00 24.11 -44.32
C LEU A 51 31.00 25.24 -44.02
N ASP A 52 31.18 26.17 -44.96
CA ASP A 52 32.00 27.40 -44.77
C ASP A 52 31.27 28.50 -43.97
N GLY A 53 30.09 28.23 -43.40
CA GLY A 53 29.30 29.19 -42.62
C GLY A 53 28.67 30.31 -43.45
N ARG A 54 28.57 30.16 -44.78
CA ARG A 54 27.99 31.17 -45.68
C ARG A 54 26.52 30.88 -45.94
N PRO A 55 25.62 31.86 -45.78
CA PRO A 55 24.19 31.65 -45.99
C PRO A 55 23.87 31.36 -47.46
N VAL A 56 23.10 30.31 -47.72
CA VAL A 56 22.54 29.99 -49.04
C VAL A 56 21.13 30.56 -49.12
N ARG A 57 20.90 31.49 -50.06
CA ARG A 57 19.56 32.00 -50.36
C ARG A 57 19.01 31.23 -51.55
N SER A 58 17.95 30.45 -51.36
CA SER A 58 17.17 29.90 -52.47
C SER A 58 15.89 30.72 -52.64
N SER A 59 15.66 31.18 -53.88
CA SER A 59 14.39 31.76 -54.29
C SER A 59 13.56 30.64 -54.91
N HIS A 60 12.56 30.15 -54.17
CA HIS A 60 11.59 29.14 -54.59
C HIS A 60 12.19 27.81 -55.07
N ALA A 61 12.45 26.90 -54.12
CA ALA A 61 12.60 25.48 -54.46
C ALA A 61 11.19 24.88 -54.68
N ALA A 62 10.74 24.85 -55.93
CA ALA A 62 9.71 23.89 -56.32
C ALA A 62 10.30 22.48 -56.16
N LEU A 63 9.57 21.60 -55.47
CA LEU A 63 9.96 20.22 -55.19
C LEU A 63 10.34 19.48 -56.50
N PRO A 64 11.39 18.63 -56.50
CA PRO A 64 11.64 17.73 -57.62
C PRO A 64 10.45 16.78 -57.79
N SER A 65 9.86 16.77 -58.98
CA SER A 65 8.75 15.90 -59.34
C SER A 65 9.22 14.47 -59.63
N ALA A 66 9.79 13.76 -58.66
CA ALA A 66 10.13 12.34 -58.79
C ALA A 66 10.49 11.65 -57.46
N ILE A 67 9.53 11.57 -56.55
CA ILE A 67 9.31 10.38 -55.71
C ILE A 67 7.83 10.08 -55.92
N GLY A 68 7.50 8.83 -56.24
CA GLY A 68 6.19 8.40 -56.78
C GLY A 68 5.02 9.11 -56.11
N HIS A 69 3.99 9.42 -56.92
CA HIS A 69 2.77 10.12 -56.52
C HIS A 69 2.52 9.96 -55.03
N PRO A 70 2.38 11.04 -54.22
CA PRO A 70 1.93 10.89 -52.85
C PRO A 70 0.69 10.00 -52.96
N VAL A 71 0.79 8.77 -52.46
CA VAL A 71 -0.35 7.88 -52.48
C VAL A 71 -1.34 8.63 -51.61
N ASP A 72 -2.35 9.20 -52.25
CA ASP A 72 -3.36 9.92 -51.53
C ASP A 72 -3.90 8.91 -50.52
N LEU A 73 -3.98 9.27 -49.24
CA LEU A 73 -4.51 8.34 -48.24
C LEU A 73 -5.93 7.92 -48.65
N ALA A 74 -6.62 8.76 -49.44
CA ALA A 74 -7.88 8.49 -50.12
C ALA A 74 -7.85 7.34 -51.17
N ASP A 75 -6.70 7.04 -51.76
CA ASP A 75 -6.54 5.99 -52.77
C ASP A 75 -6.21 4.62 -52.16
N LEU A 76 -5.95 4.56 -50.84
CA LEU A 76 -5.70 3.32 -50.11
C LEU A 76 -6.99 2.74 -49.55
N PRO A 77 -7.10 1.40 -49.45
CA PRO A 77 -8.26 0.77 -48.81
C PRO A 77 -8.38 1.22 -47.35
N HIS A 78 -9.55 1.74 -47.00
CA HIS A 78 -9.88 2.18 -45.65
C HIS A 78 -10.51 1.05 -44.85
N LEU A 79 -10.00 0.86 -43.63
CA LEU A 79 -10.58 -0.05 -42.65
C LEU A 79 -11.29 0.77 -41.57
N GLU A 80 -12.61 0.70 -41.55
CA GLU A 80 -13.48 1.29 -40.53
C GLU A 80 -14.04 0.16 -39.66
N LEU A 81 -13.43 -0.04 -38.49
CA LEU A 81 -13.85 -1.06 -37.52
C LEU A 81 -14.14 -0.39 -36.18
N THR A 82 -15.07 -0.97 -35.42
CA THR A 82 -15.26 -0.62 -34.02
C THR A 82 -14.09 -1.18 -33.20
N PRO A 83 -13.35 -0.35 -32.45
CA PRO A 83 -12.21 -0.83 -31.67
C PRO A 83 -12.66 -1.65 -30.46
N THR A 84 -11.84 -2.62 -30.08
CA THR A 84 -11.86 -3.22 -28.73
C THR A 84 -10.63 -2.77 -27.96
N PHE A 85 -10.70 -2.82 -26.63
CA PHE A 85 -9.65 -2.25 -25.78
C PHE A 85 -9.03 -3.31 -24.87
N HIS A 86 -7.70 -3.33 -24.86
CA HIS A 86 -6.92 -4.25 -24.04
C HIS A 86 -5.94 -3.48 -23.16
N LEU A 87 -5.92 -3.80 -21.87
CA LEU A 87 -4.99 -3.24 -20.90
C LEU A 87 -4.08 -4.36 -20.39
N ALA A 88 -2.79 -4.30 -20.75
CA ALA A 88 -1.78 -5.19 -20.20
C ALA A 88 -1.04 -4.48 -19.06
N ILE A 89 -0.94 -5.11 -17.90
CA ILE A 89 -0.13 -4.65 -16.78
C ILE A 89 1.07 -5.57 -16.68
N VAL A 90 2.24 -5.04 -17.04
CA VAL A 90 3.46 -5.83 -17.25
C VAL A 90 4.61 -5.33 -16.38
N ARG A 91 5.56 -6.22 -16.08
CA ARG A 91 6.88 -5.83 -15.56
C ARG A 91 7.84 -5.62 -16.71
N GLU A 92 8.49 -4.47 -16.73
CA GLU A 92 9.50 -4.12 -17.74
C GLU A 92 10.79 -3.67 -17.05
N ASP A 93 11.93 -3.80 -17.74
CA ASP A 93 13.21 -3.34 -17.24
C ASP A 93 13.31 -1.80 -17.21
N THR A 94 14.10 -1.25 -16.29
CA THR A 94 14.29 0.21 -16.13
C THR A 94 15.41 0.78 -17.01
N GLU A 95 15.68 0.18 -18.18
CA GLU A 95 16.84 0.55 -18.99
C GLU A 95 16.78 1.97 -19.55
N THR A 96 15.58 2.46 -19.90
CA THR A 96 15.44 3.76 -20.55
C THR A 96 15.64 4.90 -19.55
N LYS A 97 16.33 5.96 -20.01
CA LYS A 97 16.55 7.17 -19.21
C LYS A 97 15.23 7.81 -18.76
N VAL A 98 14.19 7.74 -19.61
CA VAL A 98 12.86 8.28 -19.31
C VAL A 98 12.22 7.56 -18.14
N VAL A 99 12.26 6.22 -18.13
CA VAL A 99 11.72 5.40 -17.04
C VAL A 99 12.46 5.70 -15.73
N ARG A 100 13.79 5.74 -15.73
CA ARG A 100 14.57 6.04 -14.51
C ARG A 100 14.27 7.43 -13.95
N LEU A 101 14.15 8.44 -14.80
CA LEU A 101 13.75 9.78 -14.38
C LEU A 101 12.31 9.83 -13.87
N LEU A 102 11.40 9.06 -14.48
CA LEU A 102 10.02 8.94 -14.03
C LEU A 102 9.95 8.29 -12.65
N LEU A 103 10.64 7.17 -12.41
CA LEU A 103 10.71 6.50 -11.11
C LEU A 103 11.26 7.45 -10.03
N GLN A 104 12.30 8.21 -10.35
CA GLN A 104 12.85 9.23 -9.46
C GLN A 104 11.81 10.31 -9.11
N ALA A 105 11.06 10.80 -10.11
CA ALA A 105 10.01 11.80 -9.90
C ALA A 105 8.83 11.24 -9.07
N LEU A 106 8.53 9.96 -9.22
CA LEU A 106 7.51 9.23 -8.45
C LEU A 106 7.99 8.78 -7.07
N LYS A 107 9.27 8.98 -6.74
CA LYS A 107 9.92 8.47 -5.51
C LYS A 107 9.81 6.95 -5.35
N ILE A 108 9.83 6.22 -6.48
CA ILE A 108 9.87 4.76 -6.49
C ILE A 108 11.35 4.35 -6.58
N PRO A 109 11.85 3.45 -5.70
CA PRO A 109 13.21 2.94 -5.79
C PRO A 109 13.39 2.13 -7.09
N ASP A 110 14.50 2.34 -7.77
CA ASP A 110 14.86 1.60 -8.99
C ASP A 110 15.47 0.25 -8.63
N SER A 111 14.69 -0.83 -8.78
CA SER A 111 15.10 -2.22 -8.52
C SER A 111 15.67 -2.93 -9.76
N GLY A 112 15.76 -2.25 -10.90
CA GLY A 112 16.10 -2.83 -12.21
C GLY A 112 14.89 -3.21 -13.06
N ASP A 113 13.72 -3.37 -12.44
CA ASP A 113 12.44 -3.60 -13.09
C ASP A 113 11.34 -2.70 -12.47
N TRP A 114 10.24 -2.51 -13.19
CA TRP A 114 9.09 -1.74 -12.71
C TRP A 114 7.79 -2.20 -13.35
N VAL A 115 6.67 -1.85 -12.73
CA VAL A 115 5.33 -2.20 -13.21
C VAL A 115 4.75 -1.05 -14.03
N VAL A 116 4.24 -1.35 -15.22
CA VAL A 116 3.67 -0.38 -16.15
C VAL A 116 2.37 -0.89 -16.78
N ALA A 117 1.45 0.03 -17.07
CA ALA A 117 0.23 -0.24 -17.82
C ALA A 117 0.41 0.10 -19.31
N ARG A 118 -0.01 -0.81 -20.19
CA ARG A 118 0.10 -0.74 -21.65
C ARG A 118 -1.28 -0.91 -22.31
N PRO A 119 -2.06 0.18 -22.43
CA PRO A 119 -3.34 0.12 -23.11
C PRO A 119 -3.17 0.10 -24.63
N THR A 120 -4.01 -0.69 -25.30
CA THR A 120 -4.00 -0.90 -26.75
C THR A 120 -5.43 -0.87 -27.29
N ALA A 121 -5.65 -0.08 -28.35
CA ALA A 121 -6.85 -0.18 -29.18
C ALA A 121 -6.62 -1.21 -30.29
N ILE A 122 -7.57 -2.12 -30.46
CA ILE A 122 -7.50 -3.23 -31.39
C ILE A 122 -8.54 -3.03 -32.49
N TYR A 123 -8.07 -2.84 -33.72
CA TYR A 123 -8.87 -2.73 -34.94
C TYR A 123 -8.65 -3.97 -35.80
N GLY A 124 -9.49 -5.00 -35.62
CA GLY A 124 -9.29 -6.31 -36.25
C GLY A 124 -7.99 -6.95 -35.75
N GLU A 125 -7.01 -7.15 -36.62
CA GLU A 125 -5.69 -7.69 -36.26
C GLU A 125 -4.67 -6.62 -35.87
N HIS A 126 -5.01 -5.34 -36.05
CA HIS A 126 -4.08 -4.23 -35.85
C HIS A 126 -4.17 -3.68 -34.43
N ARG A 127 -3.01 -3.61 -33.76
CA ARG A 127 -2.87 -3.12 -32.39
C ARG A 127 -2.21 -1.75 -32.39
N ILE A 128 -2.89 -0.76 -31.80
CA ILE A 128 -2.41 0.62 -31.71
C ILE A 128 -2.29 0.98 -30.23
N SER A 129 -1.09 1.38 -29.80
CA SER A 129 -0.88 1.86 -28.43
C SER A 129 -1.69 3.12 -28.16
N LEU A 130 -2.38 3.15 -27.02
CA LEU A 130 -3.10 4.32 -26.53
C LEU A 130 -2.19 5.13 -25.62
N GLY A 131 -1.83 6.33 -26.06
CA GLY A 131 -1.25 7.36 -25.19
C GLY A 131 -2.34 8.15 -24.44
N GLY A 132 -1.95 9.20 -23.75
CA GLY A 132 -2.90 10.09 -23.06
C GLY A 132 -3.71 11.01 -23.97
N ILE A 133 -3.46 10.98 -25.28
CA ILE A 133 -4.19 11.73 -26.31
C ILE A 133 -4.32 10.80 -27.53
N PRO A 134 -5.51 10.71 -28.18
CA PRO A 134 -5.65 9.96 -29.42
C PRO A 134 -4.70 10.45 -30.50
N GLY A 135 -4.23 9.52 -31.34
CA GLY A 135 -3.41 9.86 -32.50
C GLY A 135 -4.23 10.44 -33.65
N PRO A 136 -3.63 10.65 -34.83
CA PRO A 136 -4.36 11.12 -36.01
C PRO A 136 -5.46 10.13 -36.41
N ARG A 137 -6.57 10.65 -36.95
CA ARG A 137 -7.74 9.86 -37.38
C ARG A 137 -7.40 8.78 -38.41
N GLU A 138 -6.42 9.04 -39.26
CA GLU A 138 -5.99 8.10 -40.29
C GLU A 138 -4.60 7.56 -39.92
N HIS A 139 -4.52 6.24 -39.79
CA HIS A 139 -3.30 5.55 -39.42
C HIS A 139 -2.92 4.56 -40.52
N ARG A 140 -1.87 4.86 -41.26
CA ARG A 140 -1.35 3.99 -42.31
C ARG A 140 -0.63 2.79 -41.70
N VAL A 141 -0.95 1.61 -42.17
CA VAL A 141 -0.30 0.35 -41.81
C VAL A 141 0.14 -0.36 -43.09
N ASP A 142 1.40 -0.76 -43.16
CA ASP A 142 1.91 -1.58 -44.26
C ASP A 142 1.64 -3.07 -43.93
N THR A 143 0.83 -3.75 -44.74
CA THR A 143 0.53 -5.18 -44.57
C THR A 143 1.17 -6.02 -45.68
N PRO A 144 1.31 -7.35 -45.51
CA PRO A 144 1.80 -8.24 -46.58
C PRO A 144 0.95 -8.19 -47.86
N GLN A 145 -0.31 -7.74 -47.78
CA GLN A 145 -1.25 -7.63 -48.90
C GLN A 145 -1.25 -6.22 -49.54
N GLY A 146 -0.48 -5.29 -48.97
CA GLY A 146 -0.39 -3.89 -49.40
C GLY A 146 -0.59 -2.89 -48.25
N PRO A 147 -0.26 -1.61 -48.45
CA PRO A 147 -0.55 -0.56 -47.49
C PRO A 147 -2.07 -0.33 -47.36
N LEU A 148 -2.56 -0.16 -46.13
CA LEU A 148 -3.95 0.19 -45.83
C LEU A 148 -4.01 1.35 -44.83
N VAL A 149 -5.17 2.01 -44.75
CA VAL A 149 -5.40 3.09 -43.79
C VAL A 149 -6.49 2.68 -42.81
N ILE A 150 -6.12 2.59 -41.54
CA ILE A 150 -7.07 2.39 -40.44
C ILE A 150 -7.64 3.75 -40.08
N ARG A 151 -8.96 3.90 -40.21
CA ARG A 151 -9.66 5.09 -39.74
C ARG A 151 -10.08 4.86 -38.30
N ARG A 152 -9.35 5.51 -37.40
CA ARG A 152 -9.50 5.40 -35.94
C ARG A 152 -10.78 6.08 -35.48
N ASP A 153 -11.48 5.45 -34.54
CA ASP A 153 -12.60 6.04 -33.83
C ASP A 153 -12.06 6.87 -32.66
N ILE A 154 -11.80 8.15 -32.94
CA ILE A 154 -11.24 9.09 -31.97
C ILE A 154 -12.15 9.28 -30.75
N ALA A 155 -13.47 9.16 -30.92
CA ALA A 155 -14.41 9.30 -29.82
C ALA A 155 -14.34 8.09 -28.88
N ALA A 156 -14.32 6.88 -29.44
CA ALA A 156 -14.17 5.65 -28.65
C ALA A 156 -12.80 5.61 -27.93
N GLU A 157 -11.72 5.97 -28.63
CA GLU A 157 -10.38 6.02 -28.02
C GLU A 157 -10.29 7.08 -26.90
N MET A 158 -10.92 8.23 -27.07
CA MET A 158 -10.95 9.26 -26.02
C MET A 158 -11.72 8.77 -24.78
N ASN A 159 -12.87 8.11 -24.97
CA ASN A 159 -13.62 7.52 -23.85
C ASN A 159 -12.82 6.44 -23.13
N ALA A 160 -12.08 5.61 -23.88
CA ALA A 160 -11.18 4.61 -23.33
C ALA A 160 -10.07 5.28 -22.48
N ILE A 161 -9.40 6.30 -22.99
CA ILE A 161 -8.39 7.08 -22.25
C ILE A 161 -8.97 7.67 -20.96
N LEU A 162 -10.17 8.24 -21.00
CA LEU A 162 -10.86 8.79 -19.83
C LEU A 162 -11.18 7.71 -18.79
N SER A 163 -11.59 6.52 -19.21
CA SER A 163 -11.86 5.41 -18.28
C SER A 163 -10.61 4.96 -17.51
N LEU A 164 -9.43 4.95 -18.17
CA LEU A 164 -8.15 4.65 -17.51
C LEU A 164 -7.77 5.74 -16.50
N GLN A 165 -8.00 7.01 -16.83
CA GLN A 165 -7.77 8.13 -15.92
C GLN A 165 -8.69 8.08 -14.69
N GLN A 166 -9.95 7.71 -14.88
CA GLN A 166 -10.91 7.49 -13.79
C GLN A 166 -10.52 6.30 -12.91
N ALA A 167 -9.91 5.26 -13.49
CA ALA A 167 -9.29 4.17 -12.76
C ALA A 167 -7.94 4.54 -12.11
N GLY A 168 -7.55 5.82 -12.11
CA GLY A 168 -6.37 6.32 -11.42
C GLY A 168 -5.04 6.08 -12.15
N LEU A 169 -5.06 5.74 -13.45
CA LEU A 169 -3.84 5.69 -14.28
C LEU A 169 -3.54 7.07 -14.90
N ALA A 170 -2.26 7.40 -15.00
CA ALA A 170 -1.76 8.59 -15.70
C ALA A 170 -0.88 8.17 -16.89
N SER A 171 -1.10 8.81 -18.04
CA SER A 171 -0.22 8.62 -19.21
C SER A 171 0.95 9.59 -19.18
N LEU A 172 2.16 9.11 -19.46
CA LEU A 172 3.33 9.98 -19.60
C LEU A 172 3.16 11.01 -20.73
N GLY A 173 2.55 10.60 -21.84
CA GLY A 173 2.26 11.49 -22.97
C GLY A 173 1.16 12.52 -22.67
N GLY A 174 0.20 12.20 -21.80
CA GLY A 174 -0.94 13.08 -21.48
C GLY A 174 -0.78 13.92 -20.22
N HIS A 175 0.09 13.53 -19.28
CA HIS A 175 0.18 14.16 -17.98
C HIS A 175 1.14 15.37 -18.00
N SER A 176 0.60 16.57 -17.74
CA SER A 176 1.33 17.85 -17.87
C SER A 176 2.63 17.91 -17.04
N GLN A 177 2.61 17.33 -15.82
CA GLN A 177 3.76 17.37 -14.92
C GLN A 177 4.91 16.46 -15.35
N TYR A 178 4.65 15.38 -16.11
CA TYR A 178 5.67 14.37 -16.43
C TYR A 178 6.03 14.33 -17.92
N ARG A 179 5.20 14.95 -18.78
CA ARG A 179 5.42 15.01 -20.23
C ARG A 179 6.78 15.58 -20.63
N PHE A 180 7.37 16.46 -19.82
CA PHE A 180 8.70 17.02 -20.08
C PHE A 180 9.81 15.95 -20.11
N LEU A 181 9.61 14.82 -19.43
CA LEU A 181 10.57 13.70 -19.40
C LEU A 181 10.79 13.10 -20.80
N LEU A 182 9.77 13.10 -21.66
CA LEU A 182 9.88 12.66 -23.05
C LEU A 182 10.87 13.53 -23.85
N GLY A 183 11.03 14.80 -23.48
CA GLY A 183 12.00 15.71 -24.10
C GLY A 183 13.42 15.61 -23.54
N LEU A 184 13.61 14.97 -22.38
CA LEU A 184 14.91 14.80 -21.71
C LEU A 184 15.62 13.49 -22.11
N ALA A 185 14.91 12.61 -22.81
CA ALA A 185 15.45 11.47 -23.53
C ALA A 185 16.22 11.98 -24.75
N GLY A 186 17.55 12.00 -24.69
CA GLY A 186 18.38 12.46 -25.82
C GLY A 186 18.22 11.56 -27.07
N LYS A 187 18.53 12.15 -28.23
CA LYS A 187 18.58 11.61 -29.60
C LYS A 187 19.17 10.18 -29.71
N GLY A 188 18.40 9.11 -29.45
CA GLY A 188 18.83 7.72 -29.62
C GLY A 188 17.70 6.78 -30.04
N LYS A 189 17.89 6.09 -31.18
CA LYS A 189 17.10 4.97 -31.76
C LYS A 189 15.61 4.89 -31.37
N SER A 190 14.74 5.45 -32.20
CA SER A 190 13.34 5.01 -32.45
C SER A 190 12.45 4.56 -31.27
N SER A 191 12.69 4.99 -30.02
CA SER A 191 11.89 4.58 -28.85
C SER A 191 10.74 5.53 -28.50
N GLY A 192 10.72 6.75 -29.06
CA GLY A 192 9.78 7.80 -28.67
C GLY A 192 8.29 7.48 -28.86
N ALA A 193 7.94 6.59 -29.80
CA ALA A 193 6.56 6.13 -29.98
C ALA A 193 6.10 5.23 -28.82
N ASN A 194 6.99 4.34 -28.34
CA ASN A 194 6.67 3.35 -27.31
C ASN A 194 6.62 3.97 -25.90
N GLU A 195 7.38 5.04 -25.65
CA GLU A 195 7.42 5.74 -24.36
C GLU A 195 6.22 6.70 -24.18
N SER A 196 5.65 7.22 -25.27
CA SER A 196 4.44 8.05 -25.21
C SER A 196 3.18 7.29 -24.77
N GLY A 197 3.18 5.96 -24.99
CA GLY A 197 2.15 5.02 -24.55
C GLY A 197 2.37 4.43 -23.17
N LEU A 198 3.29 4.99 -22.37
CA LEU A 198 3.52 4.58 -20.98
C LEU A 198 2.39 5.08 -20.07
N TRP A 199 1.80 4.18 -19.28
CA TRP A 199 0.85 4.52 -18.22
C TRP A 199 1.33 3.99 -16.87
N PHE A 200 1.16 4.81 -15.84
CA PHE A 200 1.61 4.54 -14.47
C PHE A 200 0.56 5.01 -13.47
N PRO A 201 0.64 4.61 -12.20
CA PRO A 201 -0.32 5.02 -11.18
C PRO A 201 -0.25 6.52 -10.96
N ASN A 202 -1.41 7.20 -10.95
CA ASN A 202 -1.46 8.63 -10.69
C ASN A 202 -1.11 8.92 -9.22
N PRO A 203 -0.05 9.69 -8.91
CA PRO A 203 0.36 9.98 -7.53
C PRO A 203 -0.70 10.73 -6.71
N SER A 204 -1.66 11.39 -7.36
CA SER A 204 -2.78 12.06 -6.68
C SER A 204 -3.87 11.10 -6.20
N HIS A 205 -3.84 9.82 -6.60
CA HIS A 205 -4.89 8.83 -6.29
C HIS A 205 -4.56 7.90 -5.10
N GLY A 206 -3.49 8.18 -4.35
CA GLY A 206 -3.15 7.43 -3.13
C GLY A 206 -1.71 6.89 -3.14
N ALA A 207 -1.42 5.94 -2.26
CA ALA A 207 -0.11 5.34 -2.15
C ALA A 207 0.20 4.45 -3.37
N LEU A 208 1.30 4.75 -4.08
CA LEU A 208 1.71 4.04 -5.30
C LEU A 208 1.91 2.53 -5.08
N ALA A 209 2.34 2.13 -3.88
CA ALA A 209 2.55 0.74 -3.51
C ALA A 209 1.25 -0.08 -3.44
N GLU A 210 0.12 0.58 -3.15
CA GLU A 210 -1.18 -0.06 -2.96
C GLU A 210 -2.01 -0.06 -4.25
N PHE A 211 -1.60 0.74 -5.24
CA PHE A 211 -2.37 0.95 -6.46
C PHE A 211 -2.53 -0.32 -7.30
N TRP A 212 -1.47 -1.08 -7.58
CA TRP A 212 -1.58 -2.26 -8.44
C TRP A 212 -2.44 -3.37 -7.84
N PRO A 213 -2.33 -3.69 -6.52
CA PRO A 213 -3.30 -4.56 -5.85
C PRO A 213 -4.74 -4.06 -5.96
N TRP A 214 -4.97 -2.76 -5.72
CA TRP A 214 -6.30 -2.16 -5.85
C TRP A 214 -6.83 -2.23 -7.29
N LEU A 215 -5.98 -1.96 -8.28
CA LEU A 215 -6.33 -2.03 -9.70
C LEU A 215 -6.70 -3.46 -10.06
N ARG A 216 -5.96 -4.48 -9.60
CA ARG A 216 -6.32 -5.88 -9.87
C ARG A 216 -7.68 -6.26 -9.29
N ALA A 217 -7.95 -5.88 -8.04
CA ALA A 217 -9.15 -6.36 -7.35
C ALA A 217 -10.41 -5.53 -7.56
N THR A 218 -10.26 -4.22 -7.80
CA THR A 218 -11.39 -3.27 -7.90
C THR A 218 -11.41 -2.59 -9.26
N GLY A 219 -10.28 -2.05 -9.71
CA GLY A 219 -10.22 -1.28 -10.95
C GLY A 219 -10.44 -2.13 -12.21
N ALA A 220 -9.88 -3.33 -12.29
CA ALA A 220 -9.98 -4.23 -13.43
C ALA A 220 -11.43 -4.69 -13.66
N PRO A 221 -12.19 -5.17 -12.64
CA PRO A 221 -13.61 -5.46 -12.80
C PRO A 221 -14.44 -4.26 -13.31
N ILE A 222 -14.13 -3.04 -12.85
CA ILE A 222 -14.81 -1.82 -13.34
C ILE A 222 -14.49 -1.58 -14.82
N LEU A 223 -13.22 -1.67 -15.21
CA LEU A 223 -12.81 -1.51 -16.60
C LEU A 223 -13.39 -2.60 -17.51
N GLU A 224 -13.44 -3.86 -17.04
CA GLU A 224 -14.02 -4.99 -17.77
C GLU A 224 -15.52 -4.80 -17.99
N SER A 225 -16.25 -4.30 -16.98
CA SER A 225 -17.67 -3.93 -17.15
C SER A 225 -17.87 -2.82 -18.19
N GLY A 226 -16.85 -1.98 -18.41
CA GLY A 226 -16.79 -0.96 -19.45
C GLY A 226 -16.28 -1.42 -20.81
N GLY A 227 -16.05 -2.74 -21.01
CA GLY A 227 -15.65 -3.32 -22.29
C GLY A 227 -14.14 -3.49 -22.49
N TRP A 228 -13.33 -3.32 -21.44
CA TRP A 228 -11.90 -3.64 -21.49
C TRP A 228 -11.64 -5.14 -21.30
N THR A 229 -10.57 -5.63 -21.89
CA THR A 229 -9.94 -6.89 -21.48
C THR A 229 -8.66 -6.56 -20.71
N VAL A 230 -8.57 -6.94 -19.44
CA VAL A 230 -7.42 -6.62 -18.58
C VAL A 230 -6.58 -7.87 -18.31
N THR A 231 -5.27 -7.76 -18.43
CA THR A 231 -4.33 -8.85 -18.13
C THR A 231 -3.19 -8.35 -17.27
N PHE A 232 -2.70 -9.21 -16.38
CA PHE A 232 -1.60 -8.89 -15.48
C PHE A 232 -0.51 -9.95 -15.59
N ASP A 233 0.75 -9.51 -15.57
CA ASP A 233 1.88 -10.39 -15.32
C ASP A 233 1.76 -11.04 -13.93
N GLY A 234 2.34 -12.25 -13.81
CA GLY A 234 2.10 -13.16 -12.67
C GLY A 234 2.43 -12.58 -11.29
N GLU A 235 3.33 -11.61 -11.20
CA GLU A 235 3.81 -11.02 -9.94
C GLU A 235 3.33 -9.56 -9.72
N VAL A 236 2.34 -9.09 -10.46
CA VAL A 236 1.86 -7.71 -10.35
C VAL A 236 0.59 -7.60 -9.53
N GLY A 237 0.62 -6.85 -8.43
CA GLY A 237 -0.60 -6.52 -7.66
C GLY A 237 -1.32 -7.78 -7.16
N HIS A 238 -0.62 -8.63 -6.42
CA HIS A 238 -1.10 -9.97 -6.04
C HIS A 238 -2.50 -9.97 -5.40
N GLU A 239 -3.11 -11.16 -5.46
CA GLU A 239 -4.45 -11.53 -5.00
C GLU A 239 -4.89 -10.86 -3.67
N ILE A 240 -6.10 -10.30 -3.68
CA ILE A 240 -6.77 -9.90 -2.45
C ILE A 240 -7.44 -11.13 -1.85
N ILE A 241 -7.05 -11.44 -0.63
CA ILE A 241 -7.60 -12.55 0.12
C ILE A 241 -8.69 -11.99 1.01
N ASP A 242 -9.91 -12.43 0.73
CA ASP A 242 -11.07 -12.12 1.54
C ASP A 242 -11.11 -13.02 2.77
N LEU A 243 -11.06 -12.37 3.92
CA LEU A 243 -11.20 -13.05 5.20
C LEU A 243 -12.66 -13.05 5.59
N ASP A 244 -13.22 -14.25 5.69
CA ASP A 244 -14.52 -14.45 6.31
C ASP A 244 -14.40 -14.14 7.82
N PRO A 245 -15.16 -13.16 8.35
CA PRO A 245 -15.20 -12.88 9.77
C PRO A 245 -15.52 -14.10 10.66
N GLU A 246 -16.20 -15.12 10.12
CA GLU A 246 -16.56 -16.33 10.85
C GLU A 246 -15.37 -17.29 11.05
N ASN A 247 -14.31 -17.19 10.25
CA ASN A 247 -13.14 -18.07 10.31
C ASN A 247 -12.07 -17.64 11.33
N PHE A 248 -12.38 -16.63 12.16
CA PHE A 248 -11.47 -16.16 13.20
C PHE A 248 -11.55 -17.07 14.42
N ILE A 249 -10.43 -17.71 14.76
CA ILE A 249 -10.29 -18.60 15.89
C ILE A 249 -9.61 -17.85 17.02
N TYR A 250 -10.38 -17.52 18.06
CA TYR A 250 -9.89 -16.91 19.28
C TYR A 250 -9.41 -18.01 20.23
N GLN A 251 -8.19 -17.87 20.74
CA GLN A 251 -7.63 -18.80 21.71
C GLN A 251 -7.07 -18.03 22.89
N LEU A 252 -7.42 -18.48 24.09
CA LEU A 252 -6.93 -17.93 25.35
C LEU A 252 -6.31 -19.08 26.15
N GLU A 253 -4.99 -19.05 26.30
CA GLU A 253 -4.21 -20.13 26.90
C GLU A 253 -3.60 -19.69 28.24
N ASP A 254 -3.64 -20.55 29.26
CA ASP A 254 -2.88 -20.39 30.51
C ASP A 254 -1.46 -20.92 30.29
N ASP A 255 -0.42 -20.12 30.57
CA ASP A 255 0.97 -20.57 30.45
C ASP A 255 1.51 -21.29 31.69
N GLY A 256 0.67 -21.48 32.72
CA GLY A 256 1.02 -22.12 33.98
C GLY A 256 1.84 -21.23 34.93
N SER A 257 2.23 -20.03 34.50
CA SER A 257 2.92 -19.03 35.32
C SER A 257 1.97 -18.01 35.96
N GLY A 258 0.66 -18.18 35.79
CA GLY A 258 -0.37 -17.23 36.21
C GLY A 258 -0.61 -16.10 35.22
N TRP A 259 -0.10 -16.24 33.99
CA TRP A 259 -0.36 -15.32 32.88
C TRP A 259 -1.13 -16.03 31.77
N PHE A 260 -1.91 -15.25 31.03
CA PHE A 260 -2.71 -15.77 29.93
C PHE A 260 -2.20 -15.22 28.60
N HIS A 261 -2.33 -16.01 27.54
CA HIS A 261 -1.95 -15.63 26.19
C HIS A 261 -3.18 -15.66 25.29
N LEU A 262 -3.52 -14.50 24.74
CA LEU A 262 -4.55 -14.37 23.73
C LEU A 262 -3.92 -14.43 22.33
N SER A 263 -4.50 -15.22 21.44
CA SER A 263 -4.22 -15.21 20.01
C SER A 263 -5.52 -15.21 19.20
N VAL A 264 -5.44 -14.62 18.01
CA VAL A 264 -6.58 -14.50 17.09
C VAL A 264 -6.10 -15.00 15.74
N GLY A 265 -6.26 -16.30 15.52
CA GLY A 265 -5.78 -16.99 14.34
C GLY A 265 -6.82 -17.02 13.22
N PHE A 266 -6.37 -17.02 11.98
CA PHE A 266 -7.20 -17.25 10.80
C PHE A 266 -6.36 -17.93 9.71
N ASP A 267 -7.00 -18.73 8.85
CA ASP A 267 -6.32 -19.47 7.78
C ASP A 267 -6.33 -18.68 6.46
N VAL A 268 -5.16 -18.61 5.84
CA VAL A 268 -4.92 -17.93 4.57
C VAL A 268 -4.10 -18.82 3.66
N ALA A 269 -4.70 -19.28 2.55
CA ALA A 269 -4.03 -20.11 1.55
C ALA A 269 -3.28 -21.31 2.18
N GLY A 270 -3.92 -21.98 3.15
CA GLY A 270 -3.37 -23.13 3.87
C GLY A 270 -2.30 -22.80 4.93
N LYS A 271 -2.04 -21.52 5.21
CA LYS A 271 -1.17 -21.06 6.30
C LYS A 271 -1.99 -20.34 7.35
N ARG A 272 -1.78 -20.67 8.63
CA ARG A 272 -2.39 -19.97 9.75
C ARG A 272 -1.63 -18.69 10.04
N LEU A 273 -2.33 -17.55 10.06
CA LEU A 273 -1.82 -16.24 10.43
C LEU A 273 -2.50 -15.77 11.73
N ASP A 274 -1.81 -14.92 12.49
CA ASP A 274 -2.36 -14.26 13.67
C ASP A 274 -2.66 -12.79 13.36
N LEU A 275 -3.87 -12.34 13.73
CA LEU A 275 -4.34 -10.98 13.50
C LEU A 275 -3.64 -9.97 14.42
N LEU A 276 -3.27 -10.43 15.61
CA LEU A 276 -2.74 -9.61 16.69
C LEU A 276 -1.47 -8.82 16.29
N PRO A 277 -0.43 -9.42 15.68
CA PRO A 277 0.72 -8.68 15.13
C PRO A 277 0.35 -7.63 14.09
N ILE A 278 -0.62 -7.95 13.22
CA ILE A 278 -1.09 -7.05 12.16
C ILE A 278 -1.71 -5.80 12.81
N LEU A 279 -2.55 -5.99 13.82
CA LEU A 279 -3.13 -4.90 14.59
C LEU A 279 -2.07 -4.06 15.29
N ALA A 280 -1.07 -4.68 15.92
CA ALA A 280 0.01 -3.95 16.58
C ALA A 280 0.76 -3.02 15.62
N GLN A 281 1.08 -3.52 14.41
CA GLN A 281 1.70 -2.70 13.36
C GLN A 281 0.80 -1.54 12.92
N LEU A 282 -0.51 -1.77 12.80
CA LEU A 282 -1.46 -0.70 12.48
C LEU A 282 -1.49 0.36 13.59
N LEU A 283 -1.54 -0.07 14.86
CA LEU A 283 -1.54 0.81 16.03
C LEU A 283 -0.27 1.68 16.10
N GLU A 284 0.91 1.10 15.87
CA GLU A 284 2.18 1.84 15.84
C GLU A 284 2.22 2.92 14.75
N ARG A 285 1.53 2.70 13.62
CA ARG A 285 1.42 3.67 12.53
C ARG A 285 0.39 4.78 12.79
N GLY A 286 -0.15 4.88 14.00
CA GLY A 286 -1.15 5.88 14.39
C GLY A 286 -2.59 5.50 14.02
N ALA A 287 -2.84 4.25 13.64
CA ALA A 287 -4.15 3.87 13.12
C ALA A 287 -5.28 3.89 14.15
N MET A 288 -5.06 3.99 15.48
CA MET A 288 -6.21 4.03 16.42
C MET A 288 -7.17 5.18 16.13
N GLU A 289 -6.62 6.37 15.90
CA GLU A 289 -7.41 7.58 15.65
C GLU A 289 -8.09 7.49 14.28
N THR A 290 -7.37 7.05 13.25
CA THR A 290 -7.91 6.91 11.89
C THR A 290 -8.91 5.75 11.77
N THR A 291 -8.65 4.61 12.42
CA THR A 291 -9.47 3.38 12.33
C THR A 291 -10.85 3.60 12.94
N LEU A 292 -10.99 4.43 13.97
CA LEU A 292 -12.28 4.79 14.57
C LEU A 292 -13.12 5.74 13.68
N GLU A 293 -12.54 6.34 12.66
CA GLU A 293 -13.20 7.30 11.75
C GLU A 293 -13.74 6.68 10.44
N PHE A 294 -13.23 5.52 10.00
CA PHE A 294 -13.75 4.80 8.83
C PHE A 294 -15.27 4.47 8.87
N PRO A 295 -15.92 4.16 7.74
CA PRO A 295 -17.26 3.56 7.75
C PRO A 295 -17.25 2.13 8.28
N ALA A 296 -18.34 1.65 8.90
CA ALA A 296 -18.42 0.30 9.47
C ALA A 296 -18.43 -0.81 8.41
N ASP A 297 -18.92 -0.50 7.22
CA ASP A 297 -18.93 -1.29 5.99
C ASP A 297 -17.61 -1.23 5.19
N GLY A 298 -16.63 -0.47 5.68
CA GLY A 298 -15.30 -0.38 5.09
C GLY A 298 -14.44 -1.63 5.31
N HIS A 299 -13.31 -1.67 4.61
CA HIS A 299 -12.30 -2.72 4.76
C HIS A 299 -10.90 -2.10 4.89
N PHE A 300 -10.03 -2.76 5.64
CA PHE A 300 -8.60 -2.45 5.70
C PHE A 300 -7.83 -3.42 4.82
N LEU A 301 -6.89 -2.90 4.04
CA LEU A 301 -5.94 -3.73 3.31
C LEU A 301 -4.64 -3.82 4.11
N HIS A 302 -4.26 -5.05 4.44
CA HIS A 302 -2.94 -5.33 5.02
C HIS A 302 -2.09 -6.09 4.01
N HIS A 303 -0.97 -5.50 3.61
CA HIS A 303 -0.05 -6.09 2.64
C HIS A 303 0.90 -7.08 3.32
N LEU A 304 0.92 -8.30 2.82
CA LEU A 304 1.83 -9.36 3.24
C LEU A 304 3.20 -9.22 2.55
N GLU A 305 4.22 -9.84 3.13
CA GLU A 305 5.60 -9.83 2.57
C GLU A 305 5.69 -10.48 1.18
N ASP A 306 4.77 -11.38 0.85
CA ASP A 306 4.67 -12.03 -0.46
C ASP A 306 3.86 -11.23 -1.49
N GLY A 307 3.50 -9.98 -1.17
CA GLY A 307 2.83 -9.03 -2.04
C GLY A 307 1.30 -9.17 -2.12
N ARG A 308 0.71 -10.21 -1.51
CA ARG A 308 -0.75 -10.35 -1.38
C ARG A 308 -1.32 -9.35 -0.39
N ALA A 309 -2.61 -9.06 -0.49
CA ALA A 309 -3.30 -8.18 0.45
C ALA A 309 -4.42 -8.91 1.17
N LEU A 310 -4.48 -8.78 2.49
CA LEU A 310 -5.59 -9.25 3.31
C LEU A 310 -6.66 -8.16 3.38
N ARG A 311 -7.90 -8.48 2.98
CA ARG A 311 -9.04 -7.59 3.17
C ARG A 311 -9.69 -7.87 4.52
N LEU A 312 -9.46 -6.97 5.47
CA LEU A 312 -9.91 -7.08 6.85
C LEU A 312 -11.19 -6.24 7.07
N PRO A 313 -12.30 -6.83 7.54
CA PRO A 313 -13.55 -6.11 7.78
C PRO A 313 -13.39 -5.03 8.87
N ALA A 314 -13.67 -3.75 8.53
CA ALA A 314 -13.41 -2.63 9.44
C ALA A 314 -14.21 -2.72 10.74
N ALA A 315 -15.48 -3.12 10.67
CA ALA A 315 -16.31 -3.35 11.86
C ALA A 315 -15.70 -4.37 12.83
N ARG A 316 -15.11 -5.45 12.32
CA ARG A 316 -14.50 -6.50 13.16
C ARG A 316 -13.21 -6.00 13.81
N ILE A 317 -12.34 -5.35 13.04
CA ILE A 317 -11.11 -4.74 13.53
C ILE A 317 -11.40 -3.74 14.64
N ARG A 318 -12.42 -2.89 14.44
CA ARG A 318 -12.86 -1.93 15.47
C ARG A 318 -13.36 -2.59 16.74
N ARG A 319 -14.12 -3.68 16.63
CA ARG A 319 -14.61 -4.40 17.81
C ARG A 319 -13.44 -4.92 18.62
N ILE A 320 -12.49 -5.56 17.96
CA ILE A 320 -11.26 -6.08 18.56
C ILE A 320 -10.44 -4.94 19.19
N LEU A 321 -10.24 -3.83 18.48
CA LEU A 321 -9.51 -2.67 19.00
C LEU A 321 -10.26 -1.92 20.11
N LYS A 322 -11.59 -1.91 20.15
CA LYS A 322 -12.34 -1.31 21.26
C LYS A 322 -12.23 -2.14 22.53
N GLN A 323 -12.33 -3.46 22.40
CA GLN A 323 -12.21 -4.36 23.55
C GLN A 323 -10.78 -4.45 24.06
N PHE A 324 -9.80 -4.45 23.15
CA PHE A 324 -8.41 -4.66 23.51
C PHE A 324 -7.57 -3.40 23.52
N GLY A 325 -8.01 -2.27 22.98
CA GLY A 325 -7.21 -1.05 22.89
C GLY A 325 -6.76 -0.48 24.23
N ALA A 326 -7.51 -0.73 25.31
CA ALA A 326 -7.10 -0.39 26.67
C ALA A 326 -6.06 -1.37 27.25
N LEU A 327 -5.98 -2.59 26.70
CA LEU A 327 -5.14 -3.70 27.17
C LEU A 327 -3.89 -3.90 26.29
N ILE A 328 -3.96 -3.46 25.04
CA ILE A 328 -2.89 -3.51 24.05
C ILE A 328 -2.02 -2.28 24.24
N ASP A 329 -0.94 -2.46 24.99
CA ASP A 329 0.24 -1.60 24.85
C ASP A 329 1.01 -2.11 23.62
N PRO A 330 1.14 -1.34 22.53
CA PRO A 330 1.89 -1.74 21.34
C PRO A 330 3.32 -2.16 21.67
N ARG A 331 3.92 -1.60 22.73
CA ARG A 331 5.28 -1.95 23.17
C ARG A 331 5.36 -3.30 23.87
N ARG A 332 4.24 -3.82 24.37
CA ARG A 332 4.14 -5.17 24.96
C ARG A 332 3.95 -6.25 23.90
N PHE A 333 3.68 -5.88 22.65
CA PHE A 333 3.60 -6.82 21.55
C PHE A 333 4.99 -7.32 21.16
N LYS A 334 5.31 -8.54 21.57
CA LYS A 334 6.47 -9.29 21.04
C LYS A 334 5.99 -10.67 20.60
N GLY A 335 5.84 -10.86 19.30
CA GLY A 335 5.37 -12.12 18.70
C GLY A 335 3.86 -12.14 18.44
N SER A 336 3.30 -13.34 18.27
CA SER A 336 1.92 -13.55 17.83
C SER A 336 0.86 -13.62 18.94
N LYS A 337 1.29 -13.65 20.20
CA LYS A 337 0.41 -13.80 21.37
C LYS A 337 0.46 -12.56 22.26
N LEU A 338 -0.71 -12.10 22.72
CA LEU A 338 -0.82 -11.01 23.69
C LEU A 338 -0.85 -11.60 25.10
N ARG A 339 0.14 -11.21 25.91
CA ARG A 339 0.23 -11.60 27.32
C ARG A 339 -0.69 -10.72 28.17
N LEU A 340 -1.59 -11.35 28.92
CA LEU A 340 -2.66 -10.73 29.70
C LEU A 340 -2.55 -11.09 31.18
N HIS A 341 -2.80 -10.09 32.02
CA HIS A 341 -2.99 -10.31 33.46
C HIS A 341 -4.32 -11.08 33.69
N PRO A 342 -4.45 -11.91 34.74
CA PRO A 342 -5.66 -12.69 34.99
C PRO A 342 -6.97 -11.90 34.98
N LEU A 343 -6.96 -10.66 35.52
CA LEU A 343 -8.12 -9.77 35.50
C LEU A 343 -8.54 -9.35 34.09
N ASP A 344 -7.56 -9.01 33.25
CA ASP A 344 -7.81 -8.60 31.87
C ASP A 344 -8.31 -9.79 31.04
N ALA A 345 -7.68 -10.95 31.22
CA ALA A 345 -8.09 -12.20 30.61
C ALA A 345 -9.52 -12.57 31.02
N ALA A 346 -9.88 -12.42 32.31
CA ALA A 346 -11.21 -12.73 32.81
C ALA A 346 -12.27 -11.79 32.22
N ALA A 347 -11.98 -10.49 32.12
CA ALA A 347 -12.86 -9.52 31.49
C ALA A 347 -13.12 -9.85 30.01
N ILE A 348 -12.07 -10.25 29.27
CA ILE A 348 -12.17 -10.68 27.88
C ILE A 348 -12.99 -11.97 27.76
N ALA A 349 -12.74 -12.95 28.63
CA ALA A 349 -13.43 -14.23 28.65
C ALA A 349 -14.93 -14.11 28.90
N THR A 350 -15.37 -13.10 29.66
CA THR A 350 -16.81 -12.82 29.88
C THR A 350 -17.51 -12.13 28.71
N SER A 351 -16.78 -11.77 27.66
CA SER A 351 -17.36 -11.10 26.49
C SER A 351 -18.00 -12.10 25.53
N ASP A 352 -19.33 -12.13 25.48
CA ASP A 352 -20.10 -12.93 24.51
C ASP A 352 -19.81 -12.53 23.05
N GLU A 353 -19.28 -11.33 22.81
CA GLU A 353 -19.07 -10.81 21.46
C GLU A 353 -17.94 -11.49 20.67
N LEU A 354 -17.00 -12.16 21.36
CA LEU A 354 -15.84 -12.82 20.77
C LEU A 354 -15.92 -14.35 20.75
N GLY A 355 -16.87 -14.95 21.47
CA GLY A 355 -17.03 -16.41 21.52
C GLY A 355 -15.80 -17.16 22.06
N ILE A 356 -15.02 -16.52 22.96
CA ILE A 356 -13.80 -17.10 23.52
C ILE A 356 -14.17 -18.19 24.52
N GLN A 357 -13.65 -19.40 24.33
CA GLN A 357 -13.73 -20.43 25.35
C GLN A 357 -12.71 -20.15 26.45
N ALA A 358 -13.19 -19.82 27.64
CA ALA A 358 -12.36 -19.56 28.80
C ALA A 358 -11.78 -20.86 29.37
N PRO A 359 -10.47 -20.91 29.70
CA PRO A 359 -9.93 -21.98 30.53
C PRO A 359 -10.67 -22.07 31.87
N GLU A 360 -10.79 -23.27 32.45
CA GLU A 360 -11.56 -23.53 33.69
C GLU A 360 -11.20 -22.56 34.83
N ARG A 361 -9.90 -22.40 35.11
CA ARG A 361 -9.39 -21.48 36.14
C ARG A 361 -9.81 -20.02 35.90
N LEU A 362 -9.87 -19.61 34.64
CA LEU A 362 -10.27 -18.26 34.26
C LEU A 362 -11.79 -18.07 34.36
N ALA A 363 -12.56 -19.10 33.99
CA ALA A 363 -14.01 -19.11 34.16
C ALA A 363 -14.40 -18.99 35.65
N GLU A 364 -13.68 -19.68 36.54
CA GLU A 364 -13.85 -19.52 37.98
C GLU A 364 -13.53 -18.10 38.45
N LEU A 365 -12.40 -17.52 38.01
CA LEU A 365 -12.03 -16.16 38.37
C LEU A 365 -13.07 -15.14 37.88
N ALA A 366 -13.51 -15.26 36.62
CA ALA A 366 -14.56 -14.44 36.04
C ALA A 366 -15.88 -14.55 36.82
N SER A 367 -16.29 -15.75 37.21
CA SER A 367 -17.47 -15.98 38.04
C SER A 367 -17.36 -15.32 39.42
N LYS A 368 -16.19 -15.42 40.06
CA LYS A 368 -15.95 -14.79 41.37
C LYS A 368 -15.96 -13.25 41.28
N LEU A 369 -15.43 -12.68 40.21
CA LEU A 369 -15.42 -11.23 39.97
C LEU A 369 -16.80 -10.66 39.65
N THR A 370 -17.59 -11.38 38.84
CA THR A 370 -18.95 -10.96 38.46
C THR A 370 -19.93 -11.06 39.63
N ASN A 371 -19.78 -12.06 40.50
CA ASN A 371 -20.60 -12.25 41.70
C ASN A 371 -20.05 -11.54 42.95
N PHE A 372 -19.24 -10.49 42.77
CA PHE A 372 -18.65 -9.77 43.88
C PHE A 372 -19.70 -9.04 44.74
N SER A 373 -19.89 -9.51 45.97
CA SER A 373 -20.83 -8.91 46.94
C SER A 373 -20.15 -8.08 48.04
N GLY A 374 -18.82 -7.91 47.96
CA GLY A 374 -18.02 -7.18 48.95
C GLY A 374 -16.86 -8.00 49.51
N ILE A 375 -16.02 -7.34 50.31
CA ILE A 375 -14.87 -7.96 50.98
C ILE A 375 -15.35 -8.63 52.27
N GLU A 376 -15.14 -9.94 52.37
CA GLU A 376 -15.46 -10.71 53.57
C GLU A 376 -14.57 -10.33 54.74
N LYS A 377 -15.19 -10.06 55.90
CA LYS A 377 -14.46 -9.84 57.14
C LYS A 377 -13.82 -11.16 57.58
N THR A 378 -12.56 -11.07 57.99
CA THR A 378 -11.78 -12.21 58.46
C THR A 378 -11.31 -11.90 59.88
N ALA A 379 -11.46 -12.86 60.79
CA ALA A 379 -10.98 -12.68 62.15
C ALA A 379 -9.44 -12.52 62.16
N GLN A 380 -8.94 -11.67 63.05
CA GLN A 380 -7.51 -11.55 63.31
C GLN A 380 -6.99 -12.90 63.88
N PRO A 381 -5.86 -13.42 63.40
CA PRO A 381 -5.28 -14.65 63.97
C PRO A 381 -4.82 -14.47 65.42
N ASP A 382 -5.05 -15.48 66.24
CA ASP A 382 -4.73 -15.46 67.69
C ASP A 382 -3.24 -15.22 67.98
N GLY A 383 -2.35 -15.57 67.05
CA GLY A 383 -0.91 -15.36 67.21
C GLY A 383 -0.45 -13.89 67.10
N ILE A 384 -1.31 -12.98 66.65
CA ILE A 384 -0.99 -11.54 66.58
C ILE A 384 -1.18 -10.89 67.95
N LYS A 385 -0.07 -10.51 68.58
CA LYS A 385 -0.03 -9.82 69.89
C LYS A 385 -0.15 -8.30 69.75
N ALA A 386 -1.11 -7.84 68.96
CA ALA A 386 -1.40 -6.43 68.74
C ALA A 386 -2.88 -6.26 68.40
N GLU A 387 -3.46 -5.10 68.67
CA GLU A 387 -4.82 -4.77 68.24
C GLU A 387 -4.74 -3.97 66.93
N LEU A 388 -5.28 -4.52 65.85
CA LEU A 388 -5.35 -3.81 64.57
C LEU A 388 -6.44 -2.75 64.63
N ARG A 389 -6.11 -1.53 64.20
CA ARG A 389 -7.09 -0.45 64.01
C ARG A 389 -8.07 -0.81 62.88
N GLU A 390 -9.25 -0.19 62.86
CA GLU A 390 -10.28 -0.49 61.84
C GLU A 390 -9.77 -0.41 60.40
N TYR A 391 -8.96 0.60 60.06
CA TYR A 391 -8.37 0.72 58.72
C TYR A 391 -7.31 -0.37 58.44
N GLN A 392 -6.59 -0.84 59.45
CA GLN A 392 -5.62 -1.93 59.32
C GLN A 392 -6.35 -3.27 59.14
N MET A 393 -7.46 -3.47 59.83
CA MET A 393 -8.36 -4.59 59.60
C MET A 393 -8.93 -4.56 58.19
N ALA A 394 -9.30 -3.38 57.67
CA ALA A 394 -9.75 -3.24 56.28
C ALA A 394 -8.65 -3.66 55.28
N GLY A 395 -7.40 -3.21 55.47
CA GLY A 395 -6.27 -3.63 54.65
C GLY A 395 -5.97 -5.14 54.75
N PHE A 396 -6.08 -5.72 55.95
CA PHE A 396 -5.99 -7.16 56.16
C PHE A 396 -7.10 -7.93 55.43
N HIS A 397 -8.37 -7.53 55.57
CA HIS A 397 -9.50 -8.14 54.87
C HIS A 397 -9.31 -8.09 53.35
N TRP A 398 -8.80 -6.97 52.83
CA TRP A 398 -8.50 -6.81 51.41
C TRP A 398 -7.40 -7.77 50.94
N MET A 399 -6.31 -7.92 51.69
CA MET A 399 -5.26 -8.91 51.35
C MET A 399 -5.78 -10.36 51.43
N GLN A 400 -6.62 -10.68 52.42
CA GLN A 400 -7.28 -11.99 52.48
C GLN A 400 -8.19 -12.24 51.28
N PHE A 401 -8.94 -11.22 50.86
CA PHE A 401 -9.77 -11.29 49.66
C PHE A 401 -8.92 -11.57 48.42
N LEU A 402 -7.82 -10.83 48.22
CA LEU A 402 -6.91 -11.05 47.09
C LEU A 402 -6.38 -12.48 47.08
N ALA A 403 -5.90 -12.98 48.23
CA ALA A 403 -5.36 -14.35 48.32
C ALA A 403 -6.41 -15.43 48.02
N ARG A 404 -7.66 -15.28 48.50
CA ARG A 404 -8.76 -16.22 48.19
C ARG A 404 -9.13 -16.25 46.71
N HIS A 405 -8.86 -15.17 45.99
CA HIS A 405 -9.16 -15.02 44.57
C HIS A 405 -7.93 -15.23 43.67
N GLU A 406 -6.81 -15.66 44.24
CA GLU A 406 -5.53 -15.82 43.52
C GLU A 406 -5.07 -14.53 42.81
N LEU A 407 -5.42 -13.39 43.40
CA LEU A 407 -5.06 -12.07 42.90
C LEU A 407 -3.85 -11.52 43.66
N HIS A 408 -3.20 -10.54 43.04
CA HIS A 408 -2.10 -9.78 43.61
C HIS A 408 -2.48 -8.30 43.70
N GLY A 409 -1.87 -7.57 44.62
CA GLY A 409 -2.20 -6.17 44.84
C GLY A 409 -1.04 -5.39 45.43
N ILE A 410 -1.15 -4.06 45.35
CA ILE A 410 -0.20 -3.12 45.93
C ILE A 410 -0.88 -2.48 47.14
N LEU A 411 -0.41 -2.82 48.35
CA LEU A 411 -0.85 -2.15 49.57
C LEU A 411 -0.20 -0.76 49.66
N ALA A 412 -0.87 0.25 49.11
CA ALA A 412 -0.37 1.61 48.95
C ALA A 412 -0.85 2.57 50.05
N ASP A 413 -1.06 2.08 51.28
CA ASP A 413 -1.36 2.93 52.43
C ASP A 413 -0.26 3.98 52.67
N ASP A 414 -0.63 5.13 53.21
CA ASP A 414 0.33 6.18 53.59
C ASP A 414 1.42 5.69 54.57
N MET A 415 2.53 6.41 54.59
CA MET A 415 3.63 6.13 55.50
C MET A 415 3.17 6.27 56.96
N GLY A 416 3.53 5.30 57.80
CA GLY A 416 3.18 5.29 59.23
C GLY A 416 1.86 4.60 59.58
N LEU A 417 1.05 4.18 58.60
CA LEU A 417 -0.21 3.46 58.85
C LEU A 417 -0.04 1.96 59.24
N GLY A 418 1.21 1.50 59.40
CA GLY A 418 1.48 0.16 59.93
C GLY A 418 1.27 -0.98 58.91
N LYS A 419 1.65 -0.76 57.64
CA LYS A 419 1.62 -1.80 56.59
C LYS A 419 2.30 -3.11 57.00
N THR A 420 3.43 -3.03 57.71
CA THR A 420 4.15 -4.22 58.22
C THR A 420 3.27 -5.09 59.11
N LEU A 421 2.50 -4.49 60.03
CA LEU A 421 1.60 -5.23 60.91
C LEU A 421 0.47 -5.91 60.11
N GLN A 422 -0.12 -5.19 59.15
CA GLN A 422 -1.14 -5.75 58.27
C GLN A 422 -0.59 -6.95 57.47
N THR A 423 0.62 -6.82 56.89
CA THR A 423 1.26 -7.88 56.11
C THR A 423 1.61 -9.10 56.97
N ILE A 424 2.13 -8.91 58.19
CA ILE A 424 2.40 -10.02 59.11
C ILE A 424 1.11 -10.74 59.51
N THR A 425 0.04 -9.99 59.77
CA THR A 425 -1.30 -10.53 60.07
C THR A 425 -1.81 -11.40 58.92
N HIS A 426 -1.66 -10.93 57.68
CA HIS A 426 -1.99 -11.69 56.47
C HIS A 426 -1.17 -12.99 56.35
N ILE A 427 0.16 -12.91 56.49
CA ILE A 427 1.05 -14.08 56.40
C ILE A 427 0.67 -15.15 57.44
N LEU A 428 0.40 -14.73 58.68
CA LEU A 428 -0.02 -15.65 59.73
C LEU A 428 -1.39 -16.28 59.42
N ALA A 429 -2.35 -15.52 58.91
CA ALA A 429 -3.65 -16.06 58.50
C ALA A 429 -3.55 -17.09 57.36
N GLU A 430 -2.68 -16.86 56.37
CA GLU A 430 -2.40 -17.83 55.29
C GLU A 430 -1.71 -19.10 55.81
N LYS A 431 -0.88 -18.96 56.84
CA LYS A 431 -0.24 -20.09 57.53
C LYS A 431 -1.26 -20.92 58.32
N ASP A 432 -2.03 -20.27 59.18
CA ASP A 432 -2.98 -20.91 60.09
C ASP A 432 -4.14 -21.57 59.34
N SER A 433 -4.59 -20.98 58.23
CA SER A 433 -5.63 -21.55 57.38
C SER A 433 -5.16 -22.73 56.50
N GLY A 434 -3.86 -23.02 56.47
CA GLY A 434 -3.28 -24.07 55.64
C GLY A 434 -3.15 -23.75 54.14
N ARG A 435 -3.64 -22.58 53.67
CA ARG A 435 -3.52 -22.15 52.26
C ARG A 435 -2.06 -21.98 51.82
N SER A 436 -1.17 -21.65 52.75
CA SER A 436 0.29 -21.63 52.50
C SER A 436 0.87 -23.00 52.11
N GLN A 437 0.17 -24.12 52.35
CA GLN A 437 0.63 -25.48 52.11
C GLN A 437 2.00 -25.78 52.77
N GLY A 438 2.33 -25.10 53.87
CA GLY A 438 3.63 -25.21 54.53
C GLY A 438 4.80 -24.60 53.76
N LYS A 439 4.55 -23.88 52.66
CA LYS A 439 5.60 -23.22 51.86
C LYS A 439 6.16 -22.00 52.61
N PRO A 440 7.47 -21.70 52.44
CA PRO A 440 8.08 -20.53 53.07
C PRO A 440 7.56 -19.23 52.46
N THR A 441 7.51 -18.17 53.27
CA THR A 441 7.23 -16.80 52.81
C THR A 441 8.53 -16.01 52.70
N LEU A 442 8.72 -15.28 51.59
CA LEU A 442 9.86 -14.39 51.37
C LEU A 442 9.41 -12.93 51.48
N VAL A 443 10.04 -12.19 52.39
CA VAL A 443 9.90 -10.73 52.46
C VAL A 443 11.20 -10.11 51.95
N ILE A 444 11.08 -9.23 50.95
CA ILE A 444 12.20 -8.46 50.41
C ILE A 444 12.04 -7.02 50.88
N ALA A 445 13.06 -6.47 51.54
CA ALA A 445 13.05 -5.11 52.04
C ALA A 445 14.46 -4.48 51.93
N PRO A 446 14.58 -3.15 51.85
CA PRO A 446 15.87 -2.47 51.93
C PRO A 446 16.67 -2.88 53.17
N THR A 447 17.99 -2.98 53.06
CA THR A 447 18.87 -3.46 54.14
C THR A 447 18.67 -2.70 55.46
N SER A 448 18.35 -1.41 55.39
CA SER A 448 18.14 -0.54 56.55
C SER A 448 16.90 -0.91 57.39
N VAL A 449 15.90 -1.57 56.82
CA VAL A 449 14.64 -1.90 57.51
C VAL A 449 14.50 -3.39 57.84
N VAL A 450 15.42 -4.25 57.39
CA VAL A 450 15.44 -5.68 57.73
C VAL A 450 15.42 -5.91 59.26
N PRO A 451 16.16 -5.16 60.10
CA PRO A 451 16.08 -5.31 61.55
C PRO A 451 14.70 -5.01 62.14
N ASN A 452 13.88 -4.16 61.49
CA ASN A 452 12.53 -3.84 61.96
C ASN A 452 11.50 -4.91 61.57
N TRP A 453 11.81 -5.74 60.56
CA TRP A 453 10.99 -6.87 60.13
C TRP A 453 11.28 -8.16 60.91
N ARG A 454 12.48 -8.28 61.48
CA ARG A 454 12.87 -9.37 62.39
C ARG A 454 12.30 -9.12 63.78
#